data_AF-A0A1H0DCG7-F1
#
_entry.id   AF-A0A1H0DCG7-F1
#
_cell.length_a   1.000
_cell.length_b   1.000
_cell.length_c   1.000
_cell.angle_alpha   90.00
_cell.angle_beta   90.00
_cell.angle_gamma   90.00
#
_symmetry.space_group_name_H-M   'P 1'
#
loop_
_entity.id
_entity.type
_entity.pdbx_description
1 polymer ?
#
loop_
_entity_poly.entity_id
_entity_poly.type
_entity_poly.pdbx_seq_one_letter_code
_entity_poly.pdbx_strand_id
1 'polypeptide(L)'
;MIRLRLPLVFHNTGAKPIVVHDLMLSFPDEPASHLPLLWKSSPSRLQPGPDEEPKLPAGFVVAGREAQQLFIEFEAPFSGLVPEARDYKVRIQVRVGHRKGWRSLLTFTLRTTNIIYPDRYTVYNNVPVELTKDDQRKADAALLELLEGHEKGSSAKGETKRRDSSNDEGNAGTDL
;
A
#
# COMPACT_ATOMS: atom_id res chain seq x y z
N MET A 1 11.17 4.71 10.38
CA MET A 1 10.69 4.27 9.05
C MET A 1 10.96 2.78 8.90
N ILE A 2 9.99 1.98 8.44
CA ILE A 2 10.22 0.55 8.12
C ILE A 2 10.35 0.43 6.60
N ARG A 3 11.37 -0.31 6.17
CA ARG A 3 11.56 -0.71 4.77
C ARG A 3 11.82 -2.22 4.70
N LEU A 4 11.06 -2.93 3.89
CA LEU A 4 11.20 -4.37 3.67
C LEU A 4 11.45 -4.64 2.19
N ARG A 5 12.51 -5.40 1.89
CA ARG A 5 12.79 -5.91 0.54
C ARG A 5 12.59 -7.41 0.51
N LEU A 6 11.69 -7.88 -0.36
CA LEU A 6 11.33 -9.28 -0.44
C LEU A 6 11.57 -9.81 -1.86
N PRO A 7 12.26 -10.95 -2.02
CA PRO A 7 12.26 -11.69 -3.26
C PRO A 7 10.92 -12.43 -3.41
N LEU A 8 10.09 -12.01 -4.36
CA LEU A 8 8.79 -12.62 -4.61
C LEU A 8 8.81 -13.34 -5.97
N VAL A 9 8.23 -14.54 -6.00
CA VAL A 9 7.99 -15.29 -7.24
C VAL A 9 6.51 -15.28 -7.53
N PHE A 10 6.13 -14.66 -8.66
CA PHE A 10 4.77 -14.62 -9.14
C PHE A 10 4.58 -15.70 -10.19
N HIS A 11 3.77 -16.70 -9.89
CA HIS A 11 3.45 -17.79 -10.82
C HIS A 11 2.01 -17.67 -11.31
N ASN A 12 1.82 -17.56 -12.62
CA ASN A 12 0.51 -17.58 -13.23
C ASN A 12 0.23 -18.97 -13.81
N THR A 13 -0.58 -19.74 -13.11
CA THR A 13 -0.99 -21.09 -13.53
C THR A 13 -2.01 -21.09 -14.67
N GLY A 14 -2.61 -19.93 -14.99
CA GLY A 14 -3.61 -19.78 -16.03
C GLY A 14 -3.02 -19.58 -17.42
N ALA A 15 -3.88 -19.68 -18.45
CA ALA A 15 -3.47 -19.47 -19.84
C ALA A 15 -3.40 -17.98 -20.25
N LYS A 16 -4.10 -17.10 -19.53
CA LYS A 16 -4.19 -15.68 -19.86
C LYS A 16 -3.17 -14.87 -19.03
N PRO A 17 -2.51 -13.86 -19.61
CA PRO A 17 -1.58 -13.01 -18.87
C PRO A 17 -2.31 -12.25 -17.75
N ILE A 18 -1.63 -12.05 -16.63
CA ILE A 18 -2.12 -11.26 -15.50
C ILE A 18 -1.28 -10.00 -15.39
N VAL A 19 -1.93 -8.85 -15.53
CA VAL A 19 -1.30 -7.54 -15.24
C VAL A 19 -1.43 -7.28 -13.73
N VAL A 20 -0.29 -7.11 -13.06
CA VAL A 20 -0.19 -6.63 -11.68
C VAL A 20 -0.03 -5.12 -11.73
N HIS A 21 -0.97 -4.39 -11.13
CA HIS A 21 -0.94 -2.93 -11.08
C HIS A 21 -0.27 -2.41 -9.83
N ASP A 22 -0.49 -3.07 -8.70
CA ASP A 22 -0.07 -2.54 -7.41
C ASP A 22 0.07 -3.64 -6.35
N LEU A 23 0.88 -3.38 -5.32
CA LEU A 23 1.19 -4.27 -4.21
C LEU A 23 1.23 -3.47 -2.90
N MET A 24 0.74 -4.08 -1.82
CA MET A 24 0.90 -3.55 -0.48
C MET A 24 1.14 -4.68 0.52
N LEU A 25 1.74 -4.35 1.65
CA LEU A 25 2.04 -5.25 2.74
C LEU A 25 1.41 -4.73 4.03
N SER A 26 0.74 -5.59 4.78
CA SER A 26 0.16 -5.26 6.09
C SER A 26 0.55 -6.28 7.16
N PHE A 27 0.46 -5.85 8.41
CA PHE A 27 0.67 -6.66 9.60
C PHE A 27 -0.68 -6.85 10.32
N PRO A 28 -1.50 -7.84 9.91
CA PRO A 28 -2.89 -7.94 10.34
C PRO A 28 -3.09 -8.13 11.85
N ASP A 29 -2.09 -8.69 12.54
CA ASP A 29 -2.16 -8.98 13.97
C ASP A 29 -1.52 -7.85 14.82
N GLU A 30 -1.06 -6.77 14.19
CA GLU A 30 -0.39 -5.64 14.84
C GLU A 30 -1.32 -4.43 14.95
N PRO A 31 -1.92 -4.18 16.12
CA PRO A 31 -2.94 -3.12 16.29
C PRO A 31 -2.38 -1.71 16.07
N ALA A 32 -1.08 -1.51 16.32
CA ALA A 32 -0.39 -0.24 16.07
C ALA A 32 -0.03 -0.04 14.59
N SER A 33 -0.12 -1.08 13.76
CA SER A 33 0.18 -0.99 12.32
C SER A 33 -1.01 -0.43 11.54
N HIS A 34 -1.26 0.87 11.67
CA HIS A 34 -2.43 1.52 11.06
C HIS A 34 -2.33 1.69 9.54
N LEU A 35 -1.11 1.76 8.99
CA LEU A 35 -0.89 1.96 7.56
C LEU A 35 -0.16 0.75 6.94
N PRO A 36 -0.59 0.29 5.75
CA PRO A 36 0.17 -0.72 5.03
C PRO A 36 1.49 -0.13 4.51
N LEU A 37 2.51 -0.97 4.40
CA LEU A 37 3.70 -0.63 3.63
C LEU A 37 3.35 -0.70 2.14
N LEU A 38 3.62 0.39 1.42
CA LEU A 38 3.31 0.53 0.00
C LEU A 38 4.49 0.07 -0.84
N TRP A 39 4.20 -0.48 -2.02
CA TRP A 39 5.23 -0.79 -3.01
C TRP A 39 5.93 0.49 -3.47
N LYS A 40 7.21 0.62 -3.09
CA LYS A 40 8.01 1.82 -3.33
C LYS A 40 8.93 1.67 -4.53
N SER A 41 9.52 0.49 -4.74
CA SER A 41 10.43 0.23 -5.84
C SER A 41 10.54 -1.27 -6.16
N SER A 42 11.07 -1.58 -7.34
CA SER A 42 11.36 -2.96 -7.78
C SER A 42 12.83 -3.12 -8.19
N PRO A 43 13.77 -3.14 -7.24
CA PRO A 43 15.21 -3.21 -7.54
C PRO A 43 15.57 -4.50 -8.28
N SER A 44 16.70 -4.49 -8.99
CA SER A 44 17.15 -5.67 -9.77
C SER A 44 17.73 -6.78 -8.88
N ARG A 45 18.13 -6.44 -7.66
CA ARG A 45 18.76 -7.32 -6.67
C ARG A 45 18.38 -6.89 -5.25
N LEU A 46 18.57 -7.79 -4.28
CA LEU A 46 18.34 -7.48 -2.87
C LEU A 46 19.21 -6.31 -2.38
N GLN A 47 20.47 -6.29 -2.82
CA GLN A 47 21.46 -5.26 -2.51
C GLN A 47 21.75 -4.39 -3.72
N PRO A 48 21.03 -3.27 -3.88
CA PRO A 48 21.34 -2.34 -4.94
C PRO A 48 22.75 -1.78 -4.75
N GLY A 49 23.48 -1.68 -5.85
CA GLY A 49 24.80 -1.07 -5.86
C GLY A 49 24.70 0.44 -5.68
N PRO A 50 25.83 1.13 -5.40
CA PRO A 50 25.85 2.57 -5.19
C PRO A 50 25.27 3.36 -6.37
N ASP A 51 25.38 2.84 -7.59
CA ASP A 51 24.94 3.50 -8.82
C ASP A 51 23.62 2.94 -9.37
N GLU A 52 22.91 2.11 -8.61
CA GLU A 52 21.65 1.52 -9.08
C GLU A 52 20.50 2.51 -8.91
N GLU A 53 19.99 3.00 -10.04
CA GLU A 53 18.82 3.88 -10.05
C GLU A 53 17.58 3.16 -9.48
N PRO A 54 16.81 3.83 -8.61
CA PRO A 54 15.60 3.26 -8.04
C PRO A 54 14.56 3.03 -9.13
N LYS A 55 14.27 1.76 -9.42
CA LYS A 55 13.20 1.38 -10.34
C LYS A 55 11.85 1.64 -9.69
N LEU A 56 11.17 2.68 -10.16
CA LEU A 56 9.85 3.10 -9.70
C LEU A 56 8.83 1.95 -9.76
N PRO A 57 7.76 2.00 -8.93
CA PRO A 57 6.76 0.95 -8.89
C PRO A 57 5.94 1.02 -10.18
N ALA A 58 6.31 0.19 -11.15
CA ALA A 58 5.68 0.11 -12.46
C ALA A 58 5.00 -1.25 -12.60
N GLY A 59 3.70 -1.23 -12.93
CA GLY A 59 2.93 -2.45 -13.13
C GLY A 59 3.60 -3.38 -14.14
N PHE A 60 3.48 -4.69 -13.91
CA PHE A 60 4.15 -5.72 -14.70
C PHE A 60 3.17 -6.83 -15.10
N VAL A 61 3.56 -7.61 -16.10
CA VAL A 61 2.74 -8.70 -16.64
C VAL A 61 3.38 -10.03 -16.30
N VAL A 62 2.61 -10.92 -15.71
CA VAL A 62 2.97 -12.33 -15.54
C VAL A 62 2.27 -13.12 -16.64
N ALA A 63 3.04 -13.59 -17.61
CA ALA A 63 2.50 -14.35 -18.74
C ALA A 63 1.84 -15.66 -18.26
N GLY A 64 0.96 -16.22 -19.09
CA GLY A 64 0.26 -17.46 -18.74
C GLY A 64 1.22 -18.65 -18.69
N ARG A 65 1.07 -19.51 -17.68
CA ARG A 65 1.91 -20.69 -17.42
C ARG A 65 3.38 -20.37 -17.16
N GLU A 66 3.66 -19.13 -16.73
CA GLU A 66 5.02 -18.67 -16.44
C GLU A 66 5.15 -18.18 -15.00
N ALA A 67 6.39 -18.24 -14.51
CA ALA A 67 6.79 -17.67 -13.23
C ALA A 67 7.80 -16.55 -13.46
N GLN A 68 7.60 -15.43 -12.75
CA GLN A 68 8.50 -14.29 -12.77
C GLN A 68 8.94 -13.96 -11.36
N GLN A 69 10.26 -13.87 -11.15
CA GLN A 69 10.83 -13.41 -9.89
C GLN A 69 11.09 -11.90 -9.95
N LEU A 70 10.67 -11.19 -8.90
CA LEU A 70 10.95 -9.77 -8.71
C LEU A 70 11.34 -9.50 -7.27
N PHE A 71 12.27 -8.56 -7.06
CA PHE A 71 12.50 -8.00 -5.74
C PHE A 71 11.58 -6.80 -5.57
N ILE A 72 10.78 -6.80 -4.51
CA ILE A 72 9.81 -5.74 -4.23
C ILE A 72 10.20 -5.07 -2.93
N GLU A 73 10.33 -3.74 -2.96
CA GLU A 73 10.56 -2.91 -1.80
C GLU A 73 9.24 -2.31 -1.31
N PHE A 74 8.93 -2.54 -0.04
CA PHE A 74 7.79 -1.98 0.67
C PHE A 74 8.26 -0.96 1.69
N GLU A 75 7.57 0.18 1.75
CA GLU A 75 7.91 1.28 2.66
C GLU A 75 6.66 2.00 3.13
N ALA A 76 6.68 2.48 4.37
CA ALA A 76 5.79 3.53 4.84
C ALA A 76 6.56 4.49 5.75
N PRO A 77 6.32 5.81 5.63
CA PRO A 77 7.00 6.80 6.45
C PRO A 77 6.64 6.63 7.94
N PHE A 78 5.37 6.34 8.23
CA PHE A 78 4.82 6.20 9.59
C PHE A 78 3.88 4.99 9.68
N SER A 79 4.42 3.77 9.57
CA SER A 79 3.60 2.56 9.67
C SER A 79 2.95 2.36 11.04
N GLY A 80 3.36 3.10 12.07
CA GLY A 80 2.95 2.88 13.47
C GLY A 80 3.54 1.61 14.10
N LEU A 81 4.27 0.82 13.30
CA LEU A 81 5.01 -0.35 13.73
C LEU A 81 6.47 0.03 14.03
N VAL A 82 6.96 -0.38 15.20
CA VAL A 82 8.38 -0.42 15.55
C VAL A 82 8.80 -1.90 15.55
N PRO A 83 9.74 -2.35 14.70
CA PRO A 83 10.12 -3.75 14.66
C PRO A 83 10.80 -4.19 15.97
N GLU A 84 10.21 -5.18 16.63
CA GLU A 84 10.78 -5.88 17.78
C GLU A 84 11.33 -7.24 17.32
N ALA A 85 12.16 -7.89 18.13
CA ALA A 85 12.72 -9.21 17.82
C ALA A 85 11.70 -10.33 18.10
N ARG A 86 10.67 -10.47 17.25
CA ARG A 86 9.61 -11.48 17.37
C ARG A 86 9.08 -11.94 16.01
N ASP A 87 8.11 -12.85 16.03
CA ASP A 87 7.46 -13.31 14.81
C ASP A 87 6.26 -12.41 14.50
N TYR A 88 6.22 -11.89 13.27
CA TYR A 88 5.13 -11.08 12.75
C TYR A 88 4.37 -11.83 11.68
N LYS A 89 3.05 -11.84 11.74
CA LYS A 89 2.23 -12.26 10.61
C LYS A 89 2.18 -11.14 9.59
N VAL A 90 2.49 -11.48 8.35
CA VAL A 90 2.55 -10.53 7.22
C VAL A 90 1.58 -10.98 6.15
N ARG A 91 0.84 -10.02 5.58
CA ARG A 91 -0.05 -10.24 4.44
C ARG A 91 0.36 -9.32 3.29
N ILE A 92 0.63 -9.92 2.14
CA ILE A 92 0.80 -9.17 0.88
C ILE A 92 -0.52 -9.20 0.14
N GLN A 93 -0.95 -8.02 -0.31
CA GLN A 93 -2.12 -7.85 -1.16
C GLN A 93 -1.70 -7.31 -2.52
N VAL A 94 -2.45 -7.72 -3.55
CA VAL A 94 -2.19 -7.36 -4.93
C VAL A 94 -3.45 -6.77 -5.57
N ARG A 95 -3.25 -5.77 -6.43
CA ARG A 95 -4.26 -5.26 -7.35
C ARG A 95 -3.90 -5.71 -8.76
N VAL A 96 -4.83 -6.39 -9.44
CA VAL A 96 -4.63 -6.94 -10.79
C VAL A 96 -5.59 -6.32 -11.79
N GLY A 97 -5.21 -6.22 -13.07
CA GLY A 97 -6.02 -5.50 -14.07
C GLY A 97 -7.34 -6.15 -14.45
N HIS A 98 -7.43 -7.47 -14.33
CA HIS A 98 -8.61 -8.22 -14.75
C HIS A 98 -9.66 -8.40 -13.63
N ARG A 99 -9.42 -7.88 -12.42
CA ARG A 99 -10.36 -7.97 -11.29
C ARG A 99 -10.40 -6.65 -10.52
N LYS A 100 -11.57 -6.30 -9.98
CA LYS A 100 -11.72 -5.14 -9.10
C LYS A 100 -11.26 -5.48 -7.68
N GLY A 101 -10.65 -4.50 -7.01
CA GLY A 101 -10.28 -4.56 -5.59
C GLY A 101 -8.93 -5.20 -5.29
N TRP A 102 -8.53 -5.06 -4.02
CA TRP A 102 -7.33 -5.69 -3.45
C TRP A 102 -7.60 -7.16 -3.13
N ARG A 103 -6.60 -8.02 -3.36
CA ARG A 103 -6.70 -9.46 -3.09
C ARG A 103 -5.50 -9.93 -2.28
N SER A 104 -5.72 -10.85 -1.35
CA SER A 104 -4.62 -11.50 -0.65
C SER A 104 -3.82 -12.35 -1.65
N LEU A 105 -2.53 -12.06 -1.76
CA LEU A 105 -1.59 -12.81 -2.58
C LEU A 105 -0.91 -13.91 -1.74
N LEU A 106 -0.34 -13.52 -0.60
CA LEU A 106 0.40 -14.40 0.29
C LEU A 106 0.23 -13.94 1.74
N THR A 107 0.19 -14.89 2.67
CA THR A 107 0.33 -14.63 4.11
C THR A 107 1.45 -15.53 4.63
N PHE A 108 2.39 -14.96 5.37
CA PHE A 108 3.54 -15.68 5.90
C PHE A 108 4.00 -15.07 7.24
N THR A 109 4.88 -15.78 7.94
CA THR A 109 5.50 -15.29 9.18
C THR A 109 6.85 -14.65 8.88
N LEU A 110 6.99 -13.36 9.16
CA LEU A 110 8.26 -12.64 9.16
C LEU A 110 8.91 -12.83 10.53
N ARG A 111 10.00 -13.61 10.57
CA ARG A 111 10.77 -13.85 11.78
C ARG A 111 11.83 -12.76 11.95
N THR A 112 11.64 -11.83 12.89
CA THR A 112 12.63 -10.78 13.17
C THR A 112 13.51 -11.12 14.37
N THR A 113 13.16 -12.15 15.14
CA THR A 113 13.94 -12.67 16.29
C THR A 113 15.40 -12.99 15.94
N ASN A 114 15.67 -13.38 14.69
CA ASN A 114 17.02 -13.72 14.22
C ASN A 114 17.76 -12.54 13.54
N ILE A 115 17.15 -11.35 13.47
CA ILE A 115 17.77 -10.12 12.94
C ILE A 115 18.83 -9.55 13.92
N ILE A 116 19.15 -10.31 14.98
CA ILE A 116 20.19 -10.01 15.97
C ILE A 116 21.57 -10.54 15.49
N TYR A 117 21.64 -11.29 14.38
CA TYR A 117 22.90 -11.80 13.80
C TYR A 117 23.19 -11.18 12.42
N PRO A 118 23.95 -10.07 12.35
CA PRO A 118 24.27 -9.37 11.10
C PRO A 118 25.06 -10.21 10.09
N ASP A 119 25.69 -11.31 10.53
CA ASP A 119 26.50 -12.18 9.66
C ASP A 119 25.68 -13.21 8.86
N ARG A 120 24.38 -13.36 9.16
CA ARG A 120 23.48 -14.35 8.51
C ARG A 120 22.36 -13.73 7.68
N TYR A 121 22.20 -12.41 7.75
CA TYR A 121 21.23 -11.64 6.99
C TYR A 121 21.93 -10.38 6.47
N THR A 122 21.64 -9.95 5.23
CA THR A 122 22.05 -8.61 4.78
C THR A 122 21.16 -7.59 5.50
N VAL A 123 21.48 -7.31 6.76
CA VAL A 123 20.84 -6.26 7.55
C VAL A 123 21.35 -4.94 6.99
N TYR A 124 20.51 -4.24 6.23
CA TYR A 124 20.80 -2.85 5.87
C TYR A 124 20.92 -2.03 7.14
N ASN A 125 21.80 -1.04 7.08
CA ASN A 125 22.10 -0.12 8.16
C ASN A 125 20.81 0.49 8.74
N ASN A 126 20.26 -0.16 9.76
CA ASN A 126 19.20 0.35 10.61
C ASN A 126 19.86 1.25 11.66
N VAL A 127 20.63 2.27 11.26
CA VAL A 127 21.00 3.29 12.25
C VAL A 127 19.67 3.79 12.79
N PRO A 128 19.39 3.59 14.09
CA PRO A 128 18.20 4.18 14.67
C PRO A 128 18.40 5.68 14.45
N VAL A 129 17.58 6.30 13.60
CA VAL A 129 17.30 7.70 13.84
C VAL A 129 16.71 7.69 15.24
N GLU A 130 17.39 8.31 16.20
CA GLU A 130 16.87 8.44 17.56
C GLU A 130 15.55 9.19 17.46
N LEU A 131 14.44 8.44 17.42
CA LEU A 131 13.11 9.00 17.41
C LEU A 131 12.86 9.51 18.82
N THR A 132 12.84 10.83 18.95
CA THR A 132 12.50 11.46 20.22
C THR A 132 11.01 11.27 20.51
N LYS A 133 10.61 11.39 21.78
CA LYS A 133 9.18 11.37 22.16
C LYS A 133 8.39 12.48 21.46
N ASP A 134 9.05 13.56 21.07
CA ASP A 134 8.44 14.68 20.36
C ASP A 134 8.20 14.35 18.87
N ASP A 135 9.10 13.59 18.23
CA ASP A 135 8.89 13.09 16.86
C ASP A 135 7.69 12.16 16.78
N GLN A 136 7.53 11.29 17.80
CA GLN A 136 6.38 10.38 17.89
C GLN A 136 5.07 11.16 18.08
N ARG A 137 5.02 12.12 19.01
CA ARG A 137 3.84 12.98 19.21
C ARG A 137 3.46 13.77 17.96
N LYS A 138 4.45 14.28 17.24
CA LYS A 138 4.23 15.04 16.01
C LYS A 138 3.67 14.15 14.89
N ALA A 139 4.16 12.92 14.76
CA ALA A 139 3.64 11.94 13.82
C ALA A 139 2.20 11.53 14.16
N ASP A 140 1.90 11.28 15.44
CA ASP A 140 0.57 10.90 15.91
C ASP A 140 -0.45 12.04 15.69
N ALA A 141 -0.05 13.29 15.96
CA ALA A 141 -0.89 14.46 15.72
C ALA A 141 -1.20 14.66 14.23
N ALA A 142 -0.20 14.51 13.35
CA ALA A 142 -0.39 14.61 11.91
C ALA A 142 -1.29 13.50 11.35
N LEU A 143 -1.21 12.29 11.92
CA LEU A 143 -2.09 11.18 11.54
C LEU A 143 -3.56 11.47 11.90
N LEU A 144 -3.80 11.98 13.10
CA LEU A 144 -5.15 12.34 13.56
C LEU A 144 -5.75 13.47 12.71
N GLU A 145 -4.97 14.50 12.37
CA GLU A 145 -5.42 15.59 11.50
C GLU A 145 -5.84 15.08 10.11
N LEU A 146 -5.09 14.13 9.54
CA LEU A 146 -5.43 13.53 8.25
C LEU A 146 -6.70 12.67 8.30
N LEU A 147 -6.93 11.95 9.40
CA LEU A 147 -8.15 11.17 9.60
C LEU A 147 -9.38 12.08 9.76
N GLU A 148 -9.27 13.15 10.55
CA GLU A 148 -10.34 14.14 10.72
C GLU A 148 -10.64 14.92 9.43
N GLY A 149 -9.62 15.25 8.65
CA GLY A 149 -9.78 15.88 7.33
C GLY A 149 -10.52 14.98 6.33
N HIS A 150 -10.30 13.66 6.43
CA HIS A 150 -11.01 12.68 5.60
C HIS A 150 -12.49 12.52 6.00
N GLU A 151 -12.82 12.65 7.29
CA GLU A 151 -14.21 12.62 7.77
C GLU A 151 -14.99 13.89 7.33
N LYS A 152 -14.39 15.08 7.47
CA LYS A 152 -14.98 16.36 7.03
C LYS A 152 -15.12 16.48 5.51
N GLY A 153 -14.19 15.90 4.75
CA GLY A 153 -14.28 15.82 3.29
C GLY A 153 -15.38 14.88 2.77
N SER A 154 -15.78 13.89 3.58
CA SER A 154 -16.89 12.98 3.26
C SER A 154 -18.27 13.58 3.56
N SER A 155 -18.37 14.48 4.55
CA SER A 155 -19.65 15.13 4.90
C SER A 155 -20.01 16.32 3.99
N ALA A 156 -19.04 16.93 3.29
CA ALA A 156 -19.28 18.08 2.40
C ALA A 156 -19.82 17.72 1.01
N LYS A 157 -19.97 16.43 0.68
CA LYS A 157 -20.44 15.96 -0.65
C LYS A 157 -21.94 15.62 -0.70
N GLY A 158 -22.71 16.16 0.25
CA GLY A 158 -24.12 15.84 0.47
C GLY A 158 -25.11 16.95 0.14
N GLU A 159 -24.77 18.00 -0.60
CA GLU A 159 -25.79 18.98 -1.06
C GLU A 159 -25.58 19.32 -2.53
N THR A 160 -26.30 18.64 -3.41
CA THR A 160 -26.46 19.05 -4.81
C THR A 160 -27.93 19.15 -5.16
N LYS A 161 -28.45 20.38 -4.98
CA LYS A 161 -29.27 21.14 -5.94
C LYS A 161 -30.48 20.40 -6.54
N ARG A 162 -31.65 20.50 -5.86
CA ARG A 162 -32.96 20.43 -6.52
C ARG A 162 -33.10 21.65 -7.45
N ARG A 163 -33.14 21.41 -8.76
CA ARG A 163 -33.72 22.34 -9.74
C ARG A 163 -35.21 22.04 -9.78
N ASP A 164 -36.03 22.91 -9.20
CA ASP A 164 -37.45 22.96 -9.53
C ASP A 164 -37.60 23.87 -10.76
N SER A 165 -38.02 23.26 -11.86
CA SER A 165 -38.39 23.92 -13.10
C SER A 165 -39.77 24.56 -12.91
N SER A 166 -39.84 25.90 -12.93
CA SER A 166 -41.08 26.64 -13.10
C SER A 166 -41.58 26.44 -14.53
N ASN A 167 -42.65 25.66 -14.70
CA ASN A 167 -43.43 25.67 -15.94
C ASN A 167 -44.42 26.84 -15.89
N ASP A 168 -44.24 27.71 -16.88
CA ASP A 168 -45.02 28.87 -17.23
C ASP A 168 -46.35 28.41 -17.88
N GLU A 169 -47.47 28.62 -17.19
CA GLU A 169 -48.82 28.42 -17.73
C GLU A 169 -49.24 29.68 -18.49
N GLY A 170 -49.32 29.57 -19.81
CA GLY A 170 -49.74 30.65 -20.71
C GLY A 170 -50.53 30.13 -21.90
N ASN A 171 -51.82 29.83 -21.65
CA ASN A 171 -52.98 30.05 -22.52
C ASN A 171 -52.91 29.69 -24.03
N ALA A 172 -53.68 28.68 -24.42
CA ALA A 172 -54.37 28.68 -25.71
C ALA A 172 -55.68 27.88 -25.62
N GLY A 173 -56.78 28.59 -25.36
CA GLY A 173 -58.10 28.14 -25.81
C GLY A 173 -58.37 28.67 -27.22
N THR A 174 -58.79 27.78 -28.11
CA THR A 174 -59.78 28.04 -29.18
C THR A 174 -60.36 26.72 -29.66
N ASP A 175 -61.66 26.78 -29.93
CA ASP A 175 -62.63 25.72 -30.13
C ASP A 175 -62.56 24.97 -31.48
N LEU A 176 -63.25 23.81 -31.46
CA LEU A 176 -63.79 22.96 -32.55
C LEU A 176 -62.82 22.05 -33.33
#